data_AF-A0A432KNU2-F1
#
_entry.id   AF-A0A432KNU2-F1
#
_cell.length_a   1.000
_cell.length_b   1.000
_cell.length_c   1.000
_cell.angle_alpha   90.00
_cell.angle_beta   90.00
_cell.angle_gamma   90.00
#
_symmetry.space_group_name_H-M   'P 1'
#
loop_
_entity.id
_entity.type
_entity.pdbx_description
1 polymer ?
#
loop_
_entity_poly.entity_id
_entity_poly.type
_entity_poly.pdbx_seq_one_letter_code
_entity_poly.pdbx_strand_id
1 'polypeptide(L)'
;PKEFNAITGKGVEGIVDGKNIKVVSPGYLKEKNIPIPENTFKGTAETIVFIIVNDQLAGYIALADEIRPESAEAINIFKKNNIKVYMATGDNEKTAKAVSDELGLDGYFAEVLPHQKVKIVENLQAKGEFVAMTGDGVNDAPALAKADVGIAVGSGTDVAAETADIILVNSNPMDIVHLLSFGKSTYQKMMQNLFWAAGYNIVAIPMAAGALAFAGIILSPAVGAGLMSLSTIIVALNAQLLKRKMKN
;
A
#
# COMPACT_ATOMS: atom_id res chain seq x y z
N PRO A 1 14.48 37.28 3.03
CA PRO A 1 13.49 38.05 2.25
C PRO A 1 13.03 39.31 2.99
N LYS A 2 12.94 40.45 2.30
CA LYS A 2 12.29 41.67 2.80
C LYS A 2 10.93 41.83 2.11
N GLU A 3 9.97 42.48 2.77
CA GLU A 3 8.64 42.79 2.19
C GLU A 3 7.89 41.57 1.61
N PHE A 4 7.88 40.44 2.34
CA PHE A 4 7.11 39.27 1.93
C PHE A 4 5.60 39.58 2.02
N ASN A 5 4.87 39.28 0.94
CA ASN A 5 3.43 39.45 0.87
C ASN A 5 2.79 38.27 0.13
N ALA A 6 1.66 37.78 0.65
CA ALA A 6 0.89 36.72 0.01
C ALA A 6 -0.24 37.33 -0.82
N ILE A 7 -0.30 36.99 -2.10
CA ILE A 7 -1.35 37.42 -3.01
C ILE A 7 -2.43 36.32 -3.01
N THR A 8 -3.49 36.54 -2.25
CA THR A 8 -4.56 35.55 -2.04
C THR A 8 -5.05 34.94 -3.36
N GLY A 9 -4.94 33.61 -3.47
CA GLY A 9 -5.37 32.84 -4.64
C GLY A 9 -4.52 33.02 -5.90
N LYS A 10 -3.43 33.80 -5.85
CA LYS A 10 -2.62 34.12 -7.02
C LYS A 10 -1.15 33.81 -6.86
N GLY A 11 -0.58 33.87 -5.65
CA GLY A 11 0.83 33.58 -5.43
C GLY A 11 1.43 34.31 -4.22
N VAL A 12 2.75 34.51 -4.25
CA VAL A 12 3.51 35.26 -3.24
C VAL A 12 4.49 36.21 -3.91
N GLU A 13 4.81 37.32 -3.25
CA GLU A 13 5.81 38.30 -3.69
C GLU A 13 6.76 38.70 -2.56
N GLY A 14 7.92 39.21 -2.91
CA GLY A 14 8.86 39.80 -1.96
C GLY A 14 10.20 40.19 -2.58
N ILE A 15 11.07 40.78 -1.76
CA ILE A 15 12.40 41.22 -2.18
C ILE A 15 13.46 40.21 -1.77
N VAL A 16 14.20 39.72 -2.77
CA VAL A 16 15.35 38.82 -2.62
C VAL A 16 16.53 39.43 -3.35
N ASP A 17 17.66 39.60 -2.67
CA ASP A 17 18.88 40.23 -3.22
C ASP A 17 18.64 41.58 -3.92
N GLY A 18 17.72 42.39 -3.37
CA GLY A 18 17.36 43.71 -3.90
C GLY A 18 16.48 43.68 -5.16
N LYS A 19 16.03 42.50 -5.60
CA LYS A 19 15.11 42.33 -6.74
C LYS A 19 13.70 42.02 -6.25
N ASN A 20 12.70 42.57 -6.93
CA ASN A 20 11.29 42.24 -6.68
C ASN A 20 10.98 40.91 -7.38
N ILE A 21 10.67 39.87 -6.59
CA ILE A 21 10.37 38.52 -7.08
C ILE A 21 8.91 38.18 -6.76
N LYS A 22 8.19 37.65 -7.75
CA LYS A 22 6.83 37.12 -7.57
C LYS A 22 6.78 35.67 -8.07
N VAL A 23 6.20 34.78 -7.27
CA VAL A 23 5.90 33.39 -7.65
C VAL A 23 4.39 33.27 -7.74
N VAL A 24 3.87 33.09 -8.95
CA VAL A 24 2.44 33.30 -9.24
C VAL A 24 1.85 32.18 -10.10
N SER A 25 0.56 31.96 -9.94
CA SER A 25 -0.24 30.99 -10.72
C SER A 25 -0.44 31.46 -12.17
N PRO A 26 -0.84 30.55 -13.08
CA PRO A 26 -1.18 30.91 -14.46
C PRO A 26 -2.28 31.98 -14.56
N GLY A 27 -3.19 32.03 -13.59
CA GLY A 27 -4.27 33.02 -13.53
C GLY A 27 -3.76 34.46 -13.39
N TYR A 28 -2.67 34.66 -12.63
CA TYR A 28 -2.07 35.98 -12.45
C TYR A 28 -1.49 36.53 -13.77
N LEU A 29 -0.84 35.68 -14.57
CA LEU A 29 -0.30 36.09 -15.87
C LEU A 29 -1.41 36.53 -16.82
N LYS A 30 -2.54 35.79 -16.83
CA LYS A 30 -3.73 36.15 -17.63
C LYS A 30 -4.29 37.50 -17.22
N GLU A 31 -4.42 37.79 -15.92
CA GLU A 31 -4.91 39.07 -15.42
C GLU A 31 -3.99 40.25 -15.78
N LYS A 32 -2.68 40.03 -15.79
CA LYS A 32 -1.68 41.04 -16.14
C LYS A 32 -1.36 41.11 -17.64
N ASN A 33 -2.06 40.35 -18.49
CA ASN A 33 -1.78 40.21 -19.92
C ASN A 33 -0.31 39.87 -20.23
N ILE A 34 0.32 39.06 -19.38
CA ILE A 34 1.68 38.57 -19.59
C ILE A 34 1.57 37.30 -20.46
N PRO A 35 2.22 37.25 -21.63
CA PRO A 35 2.15 36.09 -22.52
C PRO A 35 2.79 34.86 -21.87
N ILE A 36 2.07 33.73 -21.91
CA ILE A 36 2.57 32.44 -21.44
C ILE A 36 3.28 31.74 -22.60
N PRO A 37 4.51 31.25 -22.43
CA PRO A 37 5.21 30.51 -23.49
C PRO A 37 4.44 29.25 -23.94
N GLU A 38 4.40 28.99 -25.26
CA GLU A 38 3.60 27.91 -25.86
C GLU A 38 3.97 26.48 -25.38
N ASN A 39 5.16 26.29 -24.82
CA ASN A 39 5.65 25.00 -24.34
C ASN A 39 5.48 24.79 -22.82
N THR A 40 4.89 25.73 -22.08
CA THR A 40 4.88 25.66 -20.62
C THR A 40 4.06 24.48 -20.08
N PHE A 41 2.96 24.10 -20.73
CA PHE A 41 2.08 23.02 -20.25
C PHE A 41 2.38 21.65 -20.89
N LYS A 42 3.61 21.44 -21.39
CA LYS A 42 4.00 20.15 -21.96
C LYS A 42 4.39 19.16 -20.85
N GLY A 43 3.64 18.07 -20.72
CA GLY A 43 3.95 16.95 -19.81
C GLY A 43 2.81 16.58 -18.88
N THR A 44 3.15 15.85 -17.82
CA THR A 44 2.28 15.42 -16.69
C THR A 44 2.35 16.37 -15.50
N ALA A 45 2.98 17.54 -15.64
CA ALA A 45 3.11 18.51 -14.57
C ALA A 45 1.74 18.93 -14.02
N GLU A 46 1.52 18.66 -12.74
CA GLU A 46 0.26 18.90 -12.04
C GLU A 46 0.13 20.36 -11.62
N THR A 47 1.25 20.99 -11.24
CA THR A 47 1.28 22.39 -10.81
C THR A 47 2.38 23.15 -11.52
N ILE A 48 2.01 24.26 -12.17
CA ILE A 48 2.98 25.18 -12.78
C ILE A 48 2.86 26.55 -12.12
N VAL A 49 3.99 27.04 -11.61
CA VAL A 49 4.12 28.39 -11.07
C VAL A 49 5.10 29.18 -11.91
N PHE A 50 4.81 30.46 -12.11
CA PHE A 50 5.65 31.38 -12.89
C PHE A 50 6.45 32.28 -11.95
N ILE A 51 7.70 32.54 -12.34
CA ILE A 51 8.60 33.43 -11.62
C ILE A 51 8.68 34.74 -12.40
N ILE A 52 8.36 35.84 -11.73
CA ILE A 52 8.51 37.20 -12.25
C ILE A 52 9.63 37.88 -11.46
N VAL A 53 10.58 38.51 -12.15
CA VAL A 53 11.66 39.30 -11.56
C VAL A 53 11.59 40.71 -12.13
N ASN A 54 11.43 41.71 -11.27
CA ASN A 54 11.28 43.12 -11.66
C ASN A 54 10.21 43.32 -12.77
N ASP A 55 9.03 42.73 -12.55
CA ASP A 55 7.87 42.74 -13.47
C ASP A 55 8.09 42.10 -14.85
N GLN A 56 9.19 41.38 -15.06
CA GLN A 56 9.43 40.55 -16.24
C GLN A 56 9.31 39.07 -15.92
N LEU A 57 8.66 38.31 -16.82
CA LEU A 57 8.59 36.86 -16.72
C LEU A 57 9.99 36.25 -16.88
N ALA A 58 10.54 35.72 -15.79
CA ALA A 58 11.88 35.13 -15.78
C ALA A 58 11.86 33.64 -16.12
N GLY A 59 10.76 32.94 -15.81
CA GLY A 59 10.62 31.51 -16.07
C GLY A 59 9.42 30.89 -15.38
N TYR A 60 9.39 29.57 -15.32
CA TYR A 60 8.39 28.79 -14.59
C TYR A 60 9.04 27.59 -13.89
N ILE A 61 8.39 27.11 -12.84
CA ILE A 61 8.69 25.84 -12.19
C ILE A 61 7.48 24.94 -12.43
N ALA A 62 7.74 23.75 -12.97
CA ALA A 62 6.77 22.68 -13.07
C ALA A 62 7.00 21.69 -11.92
N LEU A 63 5.94 21.41 -11.18
CA LEU A 63 5.89 20.43 -10.10
C LEU A 63 5.02 19.27 -10.59
N ALA A 64 5.51 18.06 -10.37
CA ALA A 64 4.81 16.82 -10.65
C ALA A 64 5.13 15.84 -9.52
N ASP A 65 4.15 15.01 -9.16
CA ASP A 65 4.41 13.88 -8.29
C ASP A 65 5.16 12.79 -9.08
N GLU A 66 6.31 12.39 -8.56
CA GLU A 66 7.13 11.35 -9.17
C GLU A 66 6.68 9.98 -8.67
N ILE A 67 6.51 9.05 -9.61
CA ILE A 67 6.23 7.65 -9.29
C ILE A 67 7.47 7.07 -8.59
N ARG A 68 7.28 6.48 -7.40
CA ARG A 68 8.38 5.85 -6.68
C ARG A 68 9.01 4.74 -7.53
N PRO A 69 10.35 4.67 -7.66
CA PRO A 69 11.03 3.67 -8.50
C PRO A 69 10.64 2.22 -8.18
N GLU A 70 10.38 1.92 -6.90
CA GLU A 70 10.02 0.59 -6.42
C GLU A 70 8.60 0.17 -6.81
N SER A 71 7.73 1.11 -7.23
CA SER A 71 6.33 0.84 -7.56
C SER A 71 6.20 -0.09 -8.76
N ALA A 72 6.99 0.15 -9.81
CA ALA A 72 6.97 -0.66 -11.02
C ALA A 72 7.40 -2.11 -10.74
N GLU A 73 8.40 -2.31 -9.90
CA GLU A 73 8.83 -3.65 -9.48
C GLU A 73 7.72 -4.35 -8.66
N ALA A 74 7.14 -3.65 -7.69
CA ALA A 74 6.09 -4.20 -6.84
C ALA A 74 4.87 -4.65 -7.68
N ILE A 75 4.41 -3.81 -8.61
CA ILE A 75 3.29 -4.10 -9.50
C ILE A 75 3.57 -5.32 -10.38
N ASN A 76 4.78 -5.42 -10.93
CA ASN A 76 5.18 -6.59 -11.71
C ASN A 76 5.12 -7.87 -10.88
N ILE A 77 5.50 -7.82 -9.60
CA ILE A 77 5.43 -8.99 -8.71
C ILE A 77 3.98 -9.34 -8.37
N PHE A 78 3.11 -8.36 -8.10
CA PHE A 78 1.68 -8.61 -7.90
C PHE A 78 1.06 -9.29 -9.12
N LYS A 79 1.32 -8.78 -10.32
CA LYS A 79 0.83 -9.37 -11.57
C LYS A 79 1.32 -10.79 -11.79
N LYS A 80 2.61 -11.07 -11.56
CA LYS A 80 3.16 -12.44 -11.60
C LYS A 80 2.50 -13.39 -10.59
N ASN A 81 1.93 -12.86 -9.52
CA ASN A 81 1.17 -13.60 -8.51
C ASN A 81 -0.35 -13.62 -8.79
N ASN A 82 -0.79 -13.20 -9.99
CA ASN A 82 -2.20 -13.08 -10.39
C ASN A 82 -3.02 -12.14 -9.50
N ILE A 83 -2.38 -11.12 -8.93
CA ILE A 83 -3.05 -10.08 -8.15
C ILE A 83 -3.25 -8.88 -9.08
N LYS A 84 -4.52 -8.47 -9.24
CA LYS A 84 -4.88 -7.30 -10.03
C LYS A 84 -4.58 -6.03 -9.23
N VAL A 85 -4.00 -5.03 -9.88
CA VAL A 85 -3.68 -3.74 -9.27
C VAL A 85 -4.50 -2.66 -9.93
N TYR A 86 -5.31 -1.97 -9.12
CA TYR A 86 -6.10 -0.82 -9.52
C TYR A 86 -5.64 0.42 -8.75
N MET A 87 -5.68 1.59 -9.39
CA MET A 87 -5.46 2.87 -8.73
C MET A 87 -6.78 3.61 -8.53
N ALA A 88 -6.97 4.25 -7.37
CA ALA A 88 -8.11 5.14 -7.12
C ALA A 88 -7.58 6.51 -6.64
N THR A 89 -7.61 7.51 -7.53
CA THR A 89 -7.07 8.85 -7.29
C THR A 89 -8.15 9.93 -7.42
N GLY A 90 -7.93 11.06 -6.72
CA GLY A 90 -8.70 12.29 -6.91
C GLY A 90 -8.24 13.11 -8.12
N ASP A 91 -7.14 12.74 -8.76
CA ASP A 91 -6.62 13.44 -9.94
C ASP A 91 -7.50 13.24 -11.17
N ASN A 92 -7.30 14.11 -12.16
CA ASN A 92 -8.01 14.03 -13.42
C ASN A 92 -7.66 12.77 -14.22
N GLU A 93 -8.57 12.42 -15.15
CA GLU A 93 -8.46 11.25 -16.02
C GLU A 93 -7.12 11.16 -16.76
N LYS A 94 -6.57 12.30 -17.22
CA LYS A 94 -5.33 12.32 -18.01
C LYS A 94 -4.13 11.92 -17.16
N THR A 95 -4.02 12.44 -15.94
CA THR A 95 -2.96 12.08 -14.99
C THR A 95 -3.10 10.62 -14.56
N ALA A 96 -4.31 10.20 -14.16
CA ALA A 96 -4.56 8.84 -13.72
C ALA A 96 -4.24 7.81 -14.82
N LYS A 97 -4.63 8.09 -16.07
CA LYS A 97 -4.31 7.25 -17.21
C LYS A 97 -2.81 7.17 -17.48
N ALA A 98 -2.10 8.30 -17.43
CA ALA A 98 -0.66 8.33 -17.65
C ALA A 98 0.09 7.44 -16.64
N VAL A 99 -0.22 7.58 -15.35
CA VAL A 99 0.36 6.74 -14.28
C VAL A 99 -0.02 5.27 -14.46
N SER A 100 -1.29 4.99 -14.79
CA SER A 100 -1.76 3.62 -15.03
C SER A 100 -1.04 2.95 -16.20
N ASP A 101 -0.82 3.67 -17.30
CA ASP A 101 -0.15 3.17 -18.50
C ASP A 101 1.35 2.96 -18.23
N GLU A 102 1.99 3.90 -17.52
CA GLU A 102 3.43 3.84 -17.17
C GLU A 102 3.74 2.66 -16.24
N LEU A 103 2.91 2.44 -15.23
CA LEU A 103 3.05 1.33 -14.31
C LEU A 103 2.46 0.01 -14.81
N GLY A 104 1.70 0.06 -15.91
CA GLY A 104 0.96 -1.07 -16.47
C GLY A 104 -0.02 -1.65 -15.46
N LEU A 105 -0.93 -0.86 -14.90
CA LEU A 105 -1.99 -1.32 -13.99
C LEU A 105 -3.08 -2.12 -14.72
N ASP A 106 -3.98 -2.76 -13.97
CA ASP A 106 -5.15 -3.46 -14.53
C ASP A 106 -6.37 -2.52 -14.71
N GLY A 107 -6.28 -1.31 -14.15
CA GLY A 107 -7.24 -0.24 -14.34
C GLY A 107 -7.03 0.90 -13.34
N TYR A 108 -7.81 1.96 -13.50
CA TYR A 108 -7.80 3.11 -12.60
C TYR A 108 -9.21 3.70 -12.45
N PHE A 109 -9.39 4.46 -11.38
CA PHE A 109 -10.54 5.31 -11.10
C PHE A 109 -10.01 6.71 -10.84
N ALA A 110 -10.39 7.67 -11.69
CA ALA A 110 -9.99 9.07 -11.58
C ALA A 110 -11.10 9.92 -10.98
N GLU A 111 -10.75 11.13 -10.52
CA GLU A 111 -11.66 12.13 -9.95
C GLU A 111 -12.51 11.57 -8.79
N VAL A 112 -11.93 10.62 -8.02
CA VAL A 112 -12.62 9.87 -6.97
C VAL A 112 -12.63 10.66 -5.67
N LEU A 113 -13.82 10.91 -5.13
CA LEU A 113 -14.00 11.49 -3.81
C LEU A 113 -13.77 10.45 -2.69
N PRO A 114 -13.37 10.84 -1.47
CA PRO A 114 -13.10 9.91 -0.36
C PRO A 114 -14.22 8.88 -0.11
N HIS A 115 -15.48 9.32 -0.11
CA HIS A 115 -16.65 8.44 0.10
C HIS A 115 -16.91 7.49 -1.08
N GLN A 116 -16.40 7.79 -2.27
CA GLN A 116 -16.51 6.93 -3.45
C GLN A 116 -15.48 5.82 -3.43
N LYS A 117 -14.32 6.02 -2.79
CA LYS A 117 -13.31 4.95 -2.60
C LYS A 117 -13.91 3.73 -1.88
N VAL A 118 -14.75 3.97 -0.86
CA VAL A 118 -15.48 2.90 -0.15
C VAL A 118 -16.37 2.09 -1.11
N LYS A 119 -17.12 2.77 -1.98
CA LYS A 119 -17.99 2.12 -2.96
C LYS A 119 -17.20 1.30 -3.99
N ILE A 120 -16.00 1.76 -4.37
CA ILE A 120 -15.12 1.00 -5.26
C ILE A 120 -14.73 -0.33 -4.60
N VAL A 121 -14.31 -0.29 -3.33
CA VAL A 121 -13.99 -1.50 -2.55
C VAL A 121 -15.20 -2.43 -2.47
N GLU A 122 -16.38 -1.92 -2.11
CA GLU A 122 -17.62 -2.69 -2.06
C GLU A 122 -17.98 -3.35 -3.39
N ASN A 123 -17.84 -2.62 -4.49
CA ASN A 123 -18.15 -3.13 -5.82
C ASN A 123 -17.18 -4.22 -6.26
N LEU A 124 -15.91 -4.15 -5.87
CA LEU A 124 -14.92 -5.19 -6.13
C LEU A 124 -15.20 -6.44 -5.27
N GLN A 125 -15.49 -6.26 -3.98
CA GLN A 125 -15.90 -7.35 -3.09
C GLN A 125 -17.19 -8.03 -3.56
N ALA A 126 -18.16 -7.27 -4.04
CA ALA A 126 -19.42 -7.81 -4.60
C ALA A 126 -19.19 -8.65 -5.87
N LYS A 127 -18.07 -8.47 -6.57
CA LYS A 127 -17.65 -9.32 -7.69
C LYS A 127 -16.90 -10.59 -7.24
N GLY A 128 -16.77 -10.81 -5.93
CA GLY A 128 -16.07 -11.94 -5.35
C GLY A 128 -14.55 -11.77 -5.25
N GLU A 129 -14.04 -10.56 -5.47
CA GLU A 129 -12.62 -10.26 -5.29
C GLU A 129 -12.30 -10.09 -3.80
N PHE A 130 -11.14 -10.57 -3.36
CA PHE A 130 -10.58 -10.27 -2.04
C PHE A 130 -9.72 -9.01 -2.15
N VAL A 131 -10.11 -7.93 -1.47
CA VAL A 131 -9.59 -6.59 -1.74
C VAL A 131 -8.65 -6.13 -0.63
N ALA A 132 -7.41 -5.85 -0.99
CA ALA A 132 -6.49 -5.08 -0.16
C ALA A 132 -6.48 -3.61 -0.62
N MET A 133 -6.73 -2.68 0.30
CA MET A 133 -6.71 -1.23 0.04
C MET A 133 -5.43 -0.63 0.62
N THR A 134 -4.78 0.26 -0.11
CA THR A 134 -3.61 1.00 0.34
C THR A 134 -3.86 2.51 0.28
N GLY A 135 -3.38 3.28 1.26
CA GLY A 135 -3.58 4.72 1.34
C GLY A 135 -2.81 5.39 2.47
N ASP A 136 -2.83 6.73 2.50
CA ASP A 136 -2.17 7.56 3.53
C ASP A 136 -2.96 7.62 4.87
N GLY A 137 -4.20 7.11 4.84
CA GLY A 137 -5.05 6.84 5.98
C GLY A 137 -5.80 8.05 6.58
N VAL A 138 -5.57 9.29 6.11
CA VAL A 138 -6.43 10.43 6.52
C VAL A 138 -7.69 10.47 5.67
N ASN A 139 -7.51 10.53 4.34
CA ASN A 139 -8.61 10.59 3.40
C ASN A 139 -9.15 9.19 3.05
N ASP A 140 -8.33 8.17 3.32
CA ASP A 140 -8.58 6.79 2.90
C ASP A 140 -9.06 5.88 4.03
N ALA A 141 -9.11 6.36 5.28
CA ALA A 141 -9.52 5.57 6.46
C ALA A 141 -10.83 4.78 6.24
N PRO A 142 -11.93 5.38 5.77
CA PRO A 142 -13.18 4.62 5.55
C PRO A 142 -13.03 3.50 4.52
N ALA A 143 -12.20 3.67 3.50
CA ALA A 143 -11.96 2.66 2.48
C ALA A 143 -11.00 1.56 3.00
N LEU A 144 -10.00 1.94 3.81
CA LEU A 144 -9.10 1.01 4.50
C LEU A 144 -9.89 0.08 5.44
N ALA A 145 -10.78 0.63 6.26
CA ALA A 145 -11.64 -0.15 7.16
C ALA A 145 -12.61 -1.08 6.42
N LYS A 146 -13.00 -0.73 5.20
CA LYS A 146 -13.96 -1.50 4.41
C LYS A 146 -13.32 -2.67 3.66
N ALA A 147 -12.03 -2.55 3.34
CA ALA A 147 -11.28 -3.56 2.63
C ALA A 147 -11.17 -4.86 3.45
N ASP A 148 -10.88 -5.97 2.77
CA ASP A 148 -10.58 -7.22 3.47
C ASP A 148 -9.23 -7.14 4.20
N VAL A 149 -8.32 -6.32 3.69
CA VAL A 149 -7.08 -5.91 4.36
C VAL A 149 -6.81 -4.43 4.08
N GLY A 150 -6.84 -3.59 5.11
CA GLY A 150 -6.43 -2.19 5.05
C GLY A 150 -4.92 -2.04 5.31
N ILE A 151 -4.19 -1.42 4.38
CA ILE A 151 -2.75 -1.18 4.48
C ILE A 151 -2.49 0.33 4.46
N ALA A 152 -2.09 0.91 5.60
CA ALA A 152 -1.68 2.30 5.67
C ALA A 152 -0.21 2.47 5.26
N VAL A 153 0.09 3.49 4.44
CA VAL A 153 1.44 3.82 4.01
C VAL A 153 1.95 5.04 4.80
N GLY A 154 3.06 4.85 5.52
CA GLY A 154 3.69 5.89 6.33
C GLY A 154 3.15 5.98 7.75
N SER A 155 3.86 6.73 8.61
CA SER A 155 3.53 6.91 10.04
C SER A 155 2.46 8.00 10.27
N GLY A 156 1.60 8.24 9.28
CA GLY A 156 1.13 9.58 8.93
C GLY A 156 0.12 10.24 9.88
N THR A 157 -0.80 9.51 10.49
CA THR A 157 -1.79 10.06 11.45
C THR A 157 -2.33 8.99 12.38
N ASP A 158 -2.71 9.38 13.60
CA ASP A 158 -3.34 8.48 14.59
C ASP A 158 -4.57 7.75 13.99
N VAL A 159 -5.30 8.43 13.11
CA VAL A 159 -6.49 7.90 12.42
C VAL A 159 -6.14 6.71 11.53
N ALA A 160 -5.05 6.79 10.77
CA ALA A 160 -4.59 5.70 9.91
C ALA A 160 -4.16 4.48 10.75
N ALA A 161 -3.49 4.72 11.88
CA ALA A 161 -3.01 3.68 12.76
C ALA A 161 -4.12 2.94 13.50
N GLU A 162 -5.24 3.62 13.77
CA GLU A 162 -6.41 3.03 14.42
C GLU A 162 -7.32 2.27 13.44
N THR A 163 -7.24 2.59 12.14
CA THR A 163 -8.18 2.10 11.12
C THR A 163 -7.62 0.98 10.23
N ALA A 164 -6.30 0.94 10.01
CA ALA A 164 -5.68 -0.05 9.13
C ALA A 164 -5.22 -1.31 9.88
N ASP A 165 -5.31 -2.47 9.21
CA ASP A 165 -4.81 -3.74 9.74
C ASP A 165 -3.28 -3.81 9.75
N ILE A 166 -2.65 -3.13 8.78
CA ILE A 166 -1.20 -3.14 8.58
C ILE A 166 -0.70 -1.71 8.32
N ILE A 167 0.42 -1.35 8.94
CA ILE A 167 1.06 -0.04 8.78
C ILE A 167 2.47 -0.23 8.21
N LEU A 168 2.76 0.41 7.07
CA LEU A 168 4.08 0.42 6.46
C LEU A 168 4.91 1.59 6.97
N VAL A 169 5.87 1.31 7.86
CA VAL A 169 6.70 2.34 8.50
C VAL A 169 7.58 3.08 7.49
N ASN A 170 8.15 2.38 6.51
CA ASN A 170 9.11 2.95 5.56
C ASN A 170 8.47 3.55 4.29
N SER A 171 7.13 3.53 4.19
CA SER A 171 6.39 4.00 3.01
C SER A 171 6.85 3.39 1.68
N ASN A 172 7.41 2.17 1.70
CA ASN A 172 7.90 1.49 0.51
C ASN A 172 6.86 0.50 -0.03
N PRO A 173 6.36 0.65 -1.28
CA PRO A 173 5.43 -0.30 -1.89
C PRO A 173 5.93 -1.75 -1.92
N MET A 174 7.24 -1.96 -1.94
CA MET A 174 7.85 -3.29 -1.91
C MET A 174 7.60 -4.02 -0.59
N ASP A 175 7.34 -3.31 0.50
CA ASP A 175 6.98 -3.94 1.77
C ASP A 175 5.64 -4.69 1.69
N ILE A 176 4.72 -4.25 0.81
CA ILE A 176 3.46 -4.98 0.54
C ILE A 176 3.76 -6.32 -0.12
N VAL A 177 4.74 -6.36 -1.03
CA VAL A 177 5.19 -7.62 -1.66
C VAL A 177 5.78 -8.57 -0.61
N HIS A 178 6.61 -8.04 0.29
CA HIS A 178 7.17 -8.81 1.41
C HIS A 178 6.07 -9.33 2.36
N LEU A 179 5.02 -8.54 2.62
CA LEU A 179 3.88 -8.98 3.41
C LEU A 179 3.15 -10.16 2.76
N LEU A 180 2.97 -10.14 1.44
CA LEU A 180 2.36 -11.28 0.74
C LEU A 180 3.21 -12.55 0.85
N SER A 181 4.53 -12.44 0.65
CA SER A 181 5.43 -13.60 0.73
C SER A 181 5.51 -14.15 2.16
N PHE A 182 5.49 -13.25 3.15
CA PHE A 182 5.40 -13.57 4.57
C PHE A 182 4.10 -14.29 4.92
N GLY A 183 2.95 -13.75 4.48
CA GLY A 183 1.64 -14.35 4.69
C GLY A 183 1.55 -15.76 4.13
N LYS A 184 1.98 -15.97 2.87
CA LYS A 184 2.03 -17.30 2.23
C LYS A 184 2.90 -18.28 3.01
N SER A 185 4.09 -17.85 3.45
CA SER A 185 5.02 -18.70 4.20
C SER A 185 4.48 -19.05 5.59
N THR A 186 3.82 -18.10 6.26
CA THR A 186 3.19 -18.31 7.57
C THR A 186 2.02 -19.29 7.45
N TYR A 187 1.16 -19.14 6.44
CA TYR A 187 0.05 -20.06 6.19
C TYR A 187 0.54 -21.49 5.94
N GLN A 188 1.59 -21.66 5.12
CA GLN A 188 2.20 -22.98 4.90
C GLN A 188 2.70 -23.62 6.20
N LYS A 189 3.31 -22.83 7.09
CA LYS A 189 3.79 -23.31 8.41
C LYS A 189 2.64 -23.66 9.34
N MET A 190 1.57 -22.86 9.34
CA MET A 190 0.37 -23.14 10.10
C MET A 190 -0.26 -24.47 9.67
N MET A 191 -0.39 -24.72 8.36
CA MET A 191 -0.92 -25.99 7.84
C MET A 191 -0.04 -27.19 8.19
N GLN A 192 1.29 -27.04 8.15
CA GLN A 192 2.22 -28.09 8.62
C GLN A 192 2.04 -28.38 10.11
N ASN A 193 1.92 -27.34 10.94
CA ASN A 193 1.72 -27.47 12.37
C ASN A 193 0.37 -28.13 12.70
N LEU A 194 -0.68 -27.77 11.95
CA LEU A 194 -1.99 -28.41 12.07
C LEU A 194 -1.91 -29.90 11.70
N PHE A 195 -1.18 -30.25 10.65
CA PHE A 195 -0.98 -31.66 10.28
C PHE A 195 -0.23 -32.43 11.38
N TRP A 196 0.81 -31.85 11.98
CA TRP A 196 1.52 -32.49 13.10
C TRP A 196 0.64 -32.65 14.34
N ALA A 197 -0.14 -31.62 14.69
CA ALA A 197 -1.01 -31.61 15.86
C ALA A 197 -2.23 -32.52 15.70
N ALA A 198 -2.84 -32.57 14.51
CA ALA A 198 -3.98 -33.43 14.24
C ALA A 198 -3.55 -34.87 13.93
N GLY A 199 -2.45 -35.05 13.20
CA GLY A 199 -1.97 -36.33 12.72
C GLY A 199 -1.66 -37.32 13.85
N TYR A 200 -0.96 -36.89 14.91
CA TYR A 200 -0.70 -37.79 16.03
C TYR A 200 -1.99 -38.19 16.76
N ASN A 201 -2.96 -37.27 16.89
CA ASN A 201 -4.24 -37.56 17.53
C ASN A 201 -5.08 -38.56 16.73
N ILE A 202 -5.05 -38.47 15.40
CA ILE A 202 -5.70 -39.44 14.50
C ILE A 202 -5.19 -40.87 14.75
N VAL A 203 -3.92 -41.05 15.11
CA VAL A 203 -3.37 -42.38 15.42
C VAL A 203 -3.55 -42.73 16.90
N ALA A 204 -3.28 -41.79 17.81
CA ALA A 204 -3.28 -42.02 19.25
C ALA A 204 -4.68 -42.35 19.80
N ILE A 205 -5.74 -41.68 19.33
CA ILE A 205 -7.10 -41.88 19.83
C ILE A 205 -7.62 -43.29 19.52
N PRO A 206 -7.59 -43.79 18.26
CA PRO A 206 -8.01 -45.17 17.97
C PRO A 206 -7.15 -46.22 18.69
N MET A 207 -5.83 -45.99 18.81
CA MET A 207 -4.96 -46.90 19.57
C MET A 207 -5.31 -46.95 21.06
N ALA A 208 -5.66 -45.80 21.67
CA ALA A 208 -6.10 -45.74 23.07
C ALA A 208 -7.51 -46.35 23.25
N ALA A 209 -8.40 -46.21 22.26
CA ALA A 209 -9.72 -46.82 22.24
C ALA A 209 -9.70 -48.34 21.99
N GLY A 210 -8.53 -48.95 21.79
CA GLY A 210 -8.37 -50.40 21.64
C GLY A 210 -8.51 -50.92 20.22
N ALA A 211 -8.39 -50.07 19.19
CA ALA A 211 -8.46 -50.50 17.78
C ALA A 211 -7.42 -51.58 17.42
N LEU A 212 -6.29 -51.62 18.14
CA LEU A 212 -5.22 -52.63 17.98
C LEU A 212 -5.12 -53.60 19.18
N ALA A 213 -6.15 -53.67 20.03
CA ALA A 213 -6.15 -54.55 21.20
C ALA A 213 -6.00 -56.03 20.81
N PHE A 214 -6.50 -56.44 19.64
CA PHE A 214 -6.33 -57.80 19.10
C PHE A 214 -4.86 -58.16 18.82
N ALA A 215 -4.01 -57.17 18.58
CA ALA A 215 -2.57 -57.33 18.39
C ALA A 215 -1.78 -57.16 19.71
N GLY A 216 -2.47 -57.00 20.84
CA GLY A 216 -1.87 -56.74 22.15
C GLY A 216 -1.34 -55.31 22.33
N ILE A 217 -1.67 -54.38 21.41
CA ILE A 217 -1.20 -52.99 21.44
C ILE A 217 -2.34 -52.10 21.95
N ILE A 218 -2.20 -51.60 23.18
CA ILE A 218 -3.08 -50.59 23.77
C ILE A 218 -2.22 -49.41 24.20
N LEU A 219 -2.58 -48.21 23.75
CA LEU A 219 -1.82 -47.01 24.10
C LEU A 219 -2.05 -46.66 25.58
N SER A 220 -1.00 -46.67 26.39
CA SER A 220 -1.11 -46.23 27.78
C SER A 220 -1.16 -44.70 27.87
N PRO A 221 -1.76 -44.13 28.94
CA PRO A 221 -1.75 -42.68 29.16
C PRO A 221 -0.34 -42.06 29.17
N ALA A 222 0.66 -42.79 29.68
CA ALA A 222 2.04 -42.34 29.72
C ALA A 222 2.66 -42.20 28.31
N VAL A 223 2.40 -43.16 27.41
CA VAL A 223 2.84 -43.07 26.01
C VAL A 223 2.12 -41.93 25.29
N GLY A 224 0.83 -41.76 25.54
CA GLY A 224 0.06 -40.62 25.03
C GLY A 224 0.65 -39.26 25.43
N ALA A 225 1.01 -39.10 26.70
CA ALA A 225 1.67 -37.89 27.20
C ALA A 225 3.04 -37.65 26.54
N GLY A 226 3.80 -38.71 26.29
CA GLY A 226 5.06 -38.65 25.53
C GLY A 226 4.87 -38.18 24.09
N LEU A 227 3.88 -38.73 23.38
CA LEU A 227 3.53 -38.33 22.01
C LEU A 227 3.04 -36.88 21.94
N MET A 228 2.22 -36.44 22.91
CA MET A 228 1.79 -35.05 23.02
C MET A 228 2.99 -34.11 23.19
N SER A 229 3.91 -34.44 24.09
CA SER A 229 5.12 -33.65 24.34
C SER A 229 5.99 -33.56 23.10
N LEU A 230 6.16 -34.68 22.38
CA LEU A 230 6.91 -34.71 21.12
C LEU A 230 6.26 -33.86 20.02
N SER A 231 4.93 -33.93 19.89
CA SER A 231 4.18 -33.13 18.91
C SER A 231 4.38 -31.63 19.15
N THR A 232 4.31 -31.17 20.40
CA THR A 232 4.57 -29.77 20.75
C THR A 232 5.99 -29.34 20.37
N ILE A 233 6.99 -30.18 20.63
CA ILE A 233 8.39 -29.88 20.26
C ILE A 233 8.53 -29.76 18.73
N ILE A 234 7.95 -30.70 17.96
CA ILE A 234 8.00 -30.67 16.50
C ILE A 234 7.36 -29.41 15.95
N VAL A 235 6.17 -29.03 16.45
CA VAL A 235 5.45 -27.82 16.05
C VAL A 235 6.26 -26.56 16.37
N ALA A 236 6.86 -26.49 17.57
CA ALA A 236 7.68 -25.36 17.98
C ALA A 236 8.94 -25.20 17.11
N LEU A 237 9.66 -26.31 16.85
CA LEU A 237 10.82 -26.31 15.96
C LEU A 237 10.42 -25.92 14.53
N ASN A 238 9.29 -26.44 14.03
CA ASN A 238 8.83 -26.12 12.68
C ASN A 238 8.46 -24.65 12.52
N ALA A 239 7.86 -24.03 13.55
CA ALA A 239 7.57 -22.60 13.57
C ALA A 239 8.85 -21.76 13.52
N GLN A 240 9.90 -22.14 14.27
CA GLN A 240 11.18 -21.43 14.26
C GLN A 240 11.87 -21.40 12.88
N LEU A 241 11.64 -22.43 12.05
CA LEU A 241 12.18 -22.48 10.69
C LEU A 241 11.61 -21.40 9.76
N LEU A 242 10.49 -20.75 10.11
CA LEU A 242 9.96 -19.61 9.36
C LEU A 242 10.98 -18.47 9.28
N LYS A 243 11.68 -18.18 10.39
CA LYS A 243 12.70 -17.13 10.48
C LYS A 243 13.85 -17.34 9.50
N ARG A 244 14.19 -18.60 9.20
CA ARG A 244 15.26 -18.96 8.25
C ARG A 244 14.81 -18.77 6.80
N LYS A 245 13.53 -19.01 6.51
CA LYS A 245 12.96 -18.84 5.16
C LYS A 245 12.79 -17.37 4.77
N MET A 246 12.69 -16.47 5.75
CA MET A 246 12.59 -15.02 5.51
C MET A 246 13.93 -14.29 5.40
N LYS A 247 15.04 -14.95 5.70
CA LYS A 247 16.38 -14.34 5.66
C LYS A 247 17.08 -14.53 4.30
N ASN A 248 16.45 -15.30 3.42
CA ASN A 248 16.88 -15.63 2.07
C ASN A 248 15.84 -15.11 1.09
#